data_AF-U2DT67-F1
#
_entry.id   AF-U2DT67-F1
#
_cell.length_a   1.000
_cell.length_b   1.000
_cell.length_c   1.000
_cell.angle_alpha   90.00
_cell.angle_beta   90.00
_cell.angle_gamma   90.00
#
_symmetry.space_group_name_H-M   'P 1'
#
loop_
_entity.id
_entity.type
_entity.pdbx_description
1 polymer ?
#
loop_
_entity_poly.entity_id
_entity_poly.type
_entity_poly.pdbx_seq_one_letter_code
_entity_poly.pdbx_strand_id
1 'polypeptide(L)'
;RVTAKKYYELAEVAERIYEITDRNLRRIKELDHYLVEHFQITFGNRIMNQIKKYVPILVASGGTELEAIDDILSKKVLRKLESKNLAYVKRAAPGLYSFIENLFGEDEMSQCKEYIRQIEING
;
A
#
# COMPACT_ATOMS: atom_id res chain seq x y z
N ARG A 1 -14.82 -5.44 27.31
CA ARG A 1 -13.58 -6.10 26.84
C ARG A 1 -13.93 -6.79 25.51
N VAL A 2 -13.25 -6.47 24.41
CA VAL A 2 -13.53 -7.11 23.12
C VAL A 2 -12.99 -8.55 23.16
N THR A 3 -13.86 -9.53 22.94
CA THR A 3 -13.46 -10.94 22.80
C THR A 3 -13.05 -11.21 21.35
N ALA A 4 -12.26 -12.26 21.10
CA ALA A 4 -11.86 -12.63 19.73
C ALA A 4 -13.08 -12.84 18.81
N LYS A 5 -14.12 -13.51 19.30
CA LYS A 5 -15.39 -13.68 18.58
C LYS A 5 -16.00 -12.34 18.19
N LYS A 6 -16.08 -11.39 19.15
CA LYS A 6 -16.66 -10.08 18.90
C LYS A 6 -15.84 -9.26 17.90
N TYR A 7 -14.52 -9.41 17.91
CA TYR A 7 -13.65 -8.78 16.92
C TYR A 7 -13.96 -9.28 15.50
N TYR A 8 -14.07 -10.59 15.29
CA TYR A 8 -14.36 -11.14 13.96
C TYR A 8 -15.74 -10.71 13.44
N GLU A 9 -16.76 -10.67 14.30
CA GLU A 9 -18.09 -10.14 13.92
C GLU A 9 -18.00 -8.68 13.46
N LEU A 10 -17.25 -7.83 14.17
CA LEU A 10 -17.05 -6.44 13.79
C LEU A 10 -16.24 -6.30 12.49
N ALA A 11 -15.23 -7.14 12.30
CA ALA A 11 -14.42 -7.16 11.09
C ALA A 11 -15.25 -7.55 9.86
N GLU A 12 -16.12 -8.56 9.96
CA GLU A 12 -17.02 -8.94 8.85
C GLU A 12 -17.99 -7.81 8.48
N VAL A 13 -18.50 -7.08 9.47
CA VAL A 13 -19.36 -5.91 9.21
C VAL A 13 -18.55 -4.80 8.55
N ALA A 14 -17.34 -4.52 9.03
CA ALA A 14 -16.46 -3.52 8.45
C ALA A 14 -16.12 -3.85 6.98
N GLU A 15 -15.75 -5.10 6.68
CA GLU A 15 -15.43 -5.56 5.32
C GLU A 15 -16.57 -5.34 4.32
N ARG A 16 -17.83 -5.36 4.78
CA ARG A 16 -19.01 -5.10 3.92
C ARG A 16 -19.33 -3.63 3.75
N ILE A 17 -19.20 -2.83 4.81
CA ILE A 17 -19.62 -1.42 4.81
C ILE A 17 -18.54 -0.52 4.22
N TYR A 18 -17.27 -0.85 4.50
CA TYR A 18 -16.10 -0.04 4.14
C TYR A 18 -15.21 -0.75 3.14
N GLU A 19 -15.81 -1.47 2.19
CA GLU A 19 -15.07 -2.07 1.08
C GLU A 19 -14.26 -0.99 0.35
N ILE A 20 -13.06 -1.37 -0.09
CA ILE A 20 -12.17 -0.50 -0.85
C ILE A 20 -12.88 -0.02 -2.10
N THR A 21 -12.82 1.29 -2.36
CA THR A 21 -13.45 1.87 -3.53
C THR A 21 -12.83 1.32 -4.82
N ASP A 22 -13.64 1.17 -5.86
CA ASP A 22 -13.15 0.75 -7.17
C ASP A 22 -12.05 1.67 -7.71
N ARG A 23 -12.10 2.96 -7.37
CA ARG A 23 -11.07 3.94 -7.71
C ARG A 23 -9.72 3.53 -7.12
N ASN A 24 -9.66 3.26 -5.82
CA ASN A 24 -8.41 2.91 -5.18
C ASN A 24 -7.97 1.48 -5.52
N LEU A 25 -8.90 0.54 -5.74
CA LEU A 25 -8.56 -0.77 -6.29
C LEU A 25 -7.88 -0.68 -7.67
N ARG A 26 -8.34 0.22 -8.55
CA ARG A 26 -7.68 0.46 -9.84
C ARG A 26 -6.26 1.03 -9.64
N ARG A 27 -6.11 2.06 -8.81
CA ARG A 27 -4.80 2.65 -8.48
C ARG A 27 -3.82 1.61 -7.91
N ILE A 28 -4.27 0.79 -6.97
CA ILE A 28 -3.49 -0.32 -6.41
C ILE A 28 -3.00 -1.27 -7.52
N LYS A 29 -3.85 -1.63 -8.47
CA LYS A 29 -3.47 -2.48 -9.61
C LYS A 29 -2.51 -1.77 -10.56
N GLU A 30 -2.69 -0.49 -10.82
CA GLU A 30 -1.77 0.30 -11.65
C GLU A 30 -0.37 0.36 -11.02
N LEU A 31 -0.30 0.53 -9.70
CA LEU A 31 0.98 0.44 -8.97
C LEU A 31 1.59 -0.97 -9.02
N ASP A 32 0.80 -2.03 -8.92
CA ASP A 32 1.30 -3.40 -9.09
C ASP A 32 1.93 -3.60 -10.48
N HIS A 33 1.26 -3.15 -11.55
CA HIS A 33 1.82 -3.21 -12.90
C HIS A 33 3.12 -2.41 -13.02
N TYR A 34 3.14 -1.18 -12.51
CA TYR A 34 4.35 -0.35 -12.54
C TYR A 34 5.53 -1.05 -11.84
N LEU A 35 5.29 -1.63 -10.66
CA LEU A 35 6.32 -2.35 -9.91
C LEU A 35 6.79 -3.64 -10.59
N VAL A 36 5.90 -4.33 -11.32
CA VAL A 36 6.29 -5.51 -12.12
C VAL A 36 7.21 -5.07 -13.24
N GLU A 37 6.84 -4.06 -14.01
CA GLU A 37 7.60 -3.59 -15.18
C GLU A 37 8.98 -3.06 -14.79
N HIS A 38 9.07 -2.26 -13.73
CA HIS A 38 10.29 -1.55 -13.38
C HIS A 38 11.16 -2.30 -12.37
N PHE A 39 10.55 -3.03 -11.41
CA PHE A 39 11.30 -3.64 -10.31
C PHE A 39 11.19 -5.16 -10.27
N GLN A 40 10.38 -5.76 -11.16
CA GLN A 40 10.05 -7.19 -11.13
C GLN A 40 9.49 -7.60 -9.75
N ILE A 41 8.65 -6.73 -9.19
CA ILE A 41 7.95 -6.93 -7.91
C ILE A 41 6.46 -6.95 -8.19
N THR A 42 5.76 -7.93 -7.63
CA THR A 42 4.30 -7.93 -7.57
C THR A 42 3.81 -7.96 -6.14
N PHE A 43 2.61 -7.46 -5.91
CA PHE A 43 1.87 -7.58 -4.67
C PHE A 43 1.55 -9.07 -4.43
N GLY A 44 1.04 -9.73 -5.48
CA GLY A 44 0.53 -11.09 -5.45
C GLY A 44 -0.79 -11.23 -4.68
N ASN A 45 -1.46 -12.37 -4.86
CA ASN A 45 -2.80 -12.64 -4.31
C ASN A 45 -2.85 -12.49 -2.78
N ARG A 46 -1.76 -12.87 -2.08
CA ARG A 46 -1.70 -12.79 -0.62
C ARG A 46 -1.78 -11.34 -0.13
N ILE A 47 -0.98 -10.43 -0.71
CA ILE A 47 -1.01 -9.03 -0.29
C ILE A 47 -2.33 -8.39 -0.72
N MET A 48 -2.84 -8.72 -1.91
CA MET A 48 -4.15 -8.22 -2.35
C MET A 48 -5.27 -8.59 -1.39
N ASN A 49 -5.30 -9.84 -0.92
CA ASN A 49 -6.27 -10.29 0.08
C ASN A 49 -6.07 -9.61 1.43
N GLN A 50 -4.83 -9.29 1.81
CA GLN A 50 -4.54 -8.54 3.04
C GLN A 50 -5.03 -7.10 2.95
N ILE A 51 -4.82 -6.43 1.80
CA ILE A 51 -5.32 -5.08 1.54
C ILE A 51 -6.84 -5.04 1.70
N LYS A 52 -7.55 -5.96 1.02
CA LYS A 52 -9.02 -6.05 1.06
C LYS A 52 -9.61 -6.29 2.45
N LYS A 53 -8.85 -6.89 3.38
CA LYS A 53 -9.28 -7.13 4.76
C LYS A 53 -8.84 -6.01 5.71
N TYR A 54 -7.65 -5.48 5.50
CA TYR A 54 -7.05 -4.49 6.39
C TYR A 54 -7.68 -3.11 6.23
N VAL A 55 -7.87 -2.66 4.99
CA VAL A 55 -8.39 -1.31 4.71
C VAL A 55 -9.77 -1.07 5.35
N PRO A 56 -10.76 -1.97 5.20
CA PRO A 56 -12.07 -1.76 5.82
C PRO A 56 -12.01 -1.68 7.34
N ILE A 57 -11.14 -2.45 7.98
CA ILE A 57 -10.95 -2.45 9.43
C ILE A 57 -10.37 -1.11 9.91
N LEU A 58 -9.40 -0.56 9.18
CA LEU A 58 -8.81 0.74 9.51
C LEU A 58 -9.83 1.87 9.35
N VAL A 59 -10.61 1.83 8.27
CA VAL A 59 -11.67 2.82 8.03
C VAL A 59 -12.76 2.73 9.10
N ALA A 60 -13.19 1.52 9.48
CA ALA A 60 -14.13 1.33 10.58
C ALA A 60 -13.60 1.81 11.94
N SER A 61 -12.27 1.94 12.08
CA SER A 61 -11.60 2.45 13.28
C SER A 61 -11.39 3.97 13.25
N GLY A 62 -11.88 4.67 12.22
CA GLY A 62 -11.83 6.12 12.09
C GLY A 62 -10.71 6.66 11.21
N GLY A 63 -9.93 5.79 10.56
CA GLY A 63 -8.97 6.21 9.55
C GLY A 63 -9.58 6.36 8.16
N THR A 64 -8.78 6.80 7.20
CA THR A 64 -9.15 6.91 5.80
C THR A 64 -8.66 5.72 4.98
N GLU A 65 -9.26 5.55 3.81
CA GLU A 65 -8.87 4.49 2.88
C GLU A 65 -7.43 4.68 2.39
N LEU A 66 -7.01 5.91 2.10
CA LEU A 66 -5.67 6.22 1.62
C LEU A 66 -4.61 6.05 2.73
N GLU A 67 -4.91 6.40 3.98
CA GLU A 67 -4.01 6.10 5.11
C GLU A 67 -3.78 4.59 5.27
N ALA A 68 -4.84 3.78 5.14
CA ALA A 68 -4.72 2.33 5.24
C ALA A 68 -3.89 1.74 4.09
N ILE A 69 -4.09 2.26 2.88
CA ILE A 69 -3.35 1.85 1.68
C ILE A 69 -1.87 2.25 1.82
N ASP A 70 -1.58 3.47 2.25
CA ASP A 70 -0.22 3.96 2.49
C ASP A 70 0.53 3.08 3.51
N ASP A 71 -0.14 2.75 4.62
CA ASP A 71 0.41 1.91 5.68
C ASP A 71 0.81 0.51 5.19
N ILE A 72 -0.11 -0.17 4.50
CA ILE A 72 0.13 -1.55 4.08
C ILE A 72 1.12 -1.64 2.91
N LEU A 73 1.10 -0.68 1.98
CA LEU A 73 1.98 -0.68 0.82
C LEU A 73 3.43 -0.39 1.23
N SER A 74 3.68 0.61 2.08
CA SER A 74 5.02 0.91 2.57
C SER A 74 5.64 -0.31 3.28
N LYS A 75 4.90 -0.97 4.16
CA LYS A 75 5.40 -2.08 4.99
C LYS A 75 5.53 -3.42 4.28
N LYS A 76 4.71 -3.70 3.26
CA LYS A 76 4.65 -5.03 2.62
C LYS A 76 5.02 -5.07 1.15
N VAL A 77 4.83 -3.96 0.44
CA VAL A 77 5.11 -3.89 -1.00
C VAL A 77 6.45 -3.21 -1.22
N LEU A 78 6.60 -1.97 -0.78
CA LEU A 78 7.85 -1.22 -1.00
C LEU A 78 9.04 -1.84 -0.28
N ARG A 79 8.83 -2.48 0.88
CA ARG A 79 9.86 -3.28 1.55
C ARG A 79 10.51 -4.34 0.66
N LYS A 80 9.82 -4.83 -0.38
CA LYS A 80 10.40 -5.79 -1.32
C LYS A 80 11.52 -5.18 -2.19
N LEU A 81 11.62 -3.86 -2.28
CA LEU A 81 12.69 -3.16 -2.99
C LEU A 81 14.07 -3.43 -2.37
N GLU A 82 14.14 -3.67 -1.05
CA GLU A 82 15.38 -4.03 -0.35
C GLU A 82 16.00 -5.33 -0.88
N SER A 83 15.20 -6.22 -1.47
CA SER A 83 15.67 -7.48 -2.06
C SER A 83 16.21 -7.33 -3.48
N LYS A 84 16.13 -6.14 -4.07
CA LYS A 84 16.54 -5.85 -5.45
C LYS A 84 17.94 -5.24 -5.48
N ASN A 85 18.48 -5.09 -6.70
CA ASN A 85 19.77 -4.42 -6.88
C ASN A 85 19.66 -2.95 -6.43
N LEU A 86 20.31 -2.62 -5.31
CA LEU A 86 20.21 -1.31 -4.66
C LEU A 86 20.59 -0.15 -5.59
N ALA A 87 21.67 -0.29 -6.37
CA ALA A 87 22.08 0.73 -7.31
C ALA A 87 21.04 1.00 -8.40
N TYR A 88 20.34 -0.04 -8.87
CA TYR A 88 19.20 0.13 -9.78
C TYR A 88 18.01 0.80 -9.11
N VAL A 89 17.61 0.31 -7.92
CA VAL A 89 16.45 0.84 -7.18
C VAL A 89 16.64 2.34 -6.93
N LYS A 90 17.83 2.75 -6.49
CA LYS A 90 18.18 4.16 -6.28
C LYS A 90 17.96 5.03 -7.50
N ARG A 91 18.47 4.61 -8.66
CA ARG A 91 18.29 5.37 -9.91
C ARG A 91 16.83 5.46 -10.34
N ALA A 92 16.02 4.44 -10.03
CA ALA A 92 14.61 4.38 -10.39
C ALA A 92 13.68 5.01 -9.34
N ALA A 93 14.15 5.27 -8.11
CA ALA A 93 13.36 5.77 -7.00
C ALA A 93 12.63 7.11 -7.29
N PRO A 94 13.25 8.11 -7.94
CA PRO A 94 12.54 9.35 -8.29
C PRO A 94 11.34 9.13 -9.22
N GLY A 95 11.46 8.15 -10.13
CA GLY A 95 10.37 7.76 -11.04
C GLY A 95 9.21 7.12 -10.29
N LEU A 96 9.51 6.20 -9.37
CA LEU A 96 8.50 5.58 -8.51
C LEU A 96 7.81 6.60 -7.59
N TYR A 97 8.57 7.53 -7.03
CA TYR A 97 8.04 8.63 -6.21
C TYR A 97 7.02 9.46 -6.99
N SER A 98 7.42 9.95 -8.16
CA SER A 98 6.58 10.76 -9.05
C SER A 98 5.34 9.98 -9.52
N PHE A 99 5.49 8.67 -9.77
CA PHE A 99 4.37 7.82 -10.14
C PHE A 99 3.34 7.71 -9.01
N ILE A 100 3.77 7.52 -7.76
CA ILE A 100 2.87 7.46 -6.60
C ILE A 100 2.14 8.80 -6.39
N GLU A 101 2.83 9.93 -6.49
CA GLU A 101 2.20 11.25 -6.34
C GLU A 101 1.12 11.48 -7.39
N ASN A 102 1.42 11.21 -8.67
CA ASN A 102 0.44 11.37 -9.74
C ASN A 102 -0.76 10.42 -9.58
N LEU A 103 -0.52 9.21 -9.08
CA LEU A 103 -1.55 8.18 -8.98
C LEU A 103 -2.50 8.44 -7.81
N PHE A 104 -1.98 8.81 -6.65
CA PHE A 104 -2.76 8.93 -5.41
C PHE A 104 -3.06 10.38 -5.02
N GLY A 105 -2.10 11.29 -5.20
CA GLY A 105 -2.17 12.71 -4.84
C GLY A 105 -0.87 13.20 -4.21
N GLU A 106 -0.56 14.50 -4.37
CA GLU A 106 0.65 15.14 -3.85
C GLU A 106 0.71 15.17 -2.31
N ASP A 107 -0.43 15.27 -1.62
CA ASP A 107 -0.49 15.26 -0.15
C ASP A 107 -0.75 13.86 0.43
N GLU A 108 -0.89 12.84 -0.42
CA GLU A 108 -1.25 11.48 -0.04
C GLU A 108 -0.02 10.57 0.00
N MET A 109 -0.15 9.36 0.57
CA MET A 109 0.89 8.32 0.52
C MET A 109 2.22 8.71 1.20
N SER A 110 2.14 9.46 2.30
CA SER A 110 3.30 9.99 3.03
C SER A 110 4.31 8.92 3.45
N GLN A 111 3.89 7.77 3.96
CA GLN A 111 4.77 6.68 4.42
C GLN A 111 5.49 6.03 3.25
N CYS A 112 4.78 5.78 2.14
CA CYS A 112 5.38 5.25 0.91
C CYS A 112 6.42 6.21 0.34
N LYS A 113 6.07 7.50 0.25
CA LYS A 113 6.95 8.56 -0.25
C LYS A 113 8.19 8.71 0.61
N GLU A 114 8.04 8.70 1.92
CA GLU A 114 9.16 8.73 2.85
C GLU A 114 10.06 7.50 2.70
N TYR A 115 9.46 6.30 2.60
CA TYR A 115 10.20 5.06 2.39
C TYR A 115 11.07 5.11 1.12
N ILE A 116 10.55 5.66 0.02
CA ILE A 116 11.28 5.81 -1.24
C ILE A 116 12.44 6.80 -1.09
N ARG A 117 12.22 7.95 -0.44
CA ARG A 117 13.26 8.95 -0.15
C ARG A 117 14.39 8.37 0.69
N GLN A 118 14.07 7.53 1.68
CA GLN A 118 15.09 6.89 2.51
C GLN A 118 15.99 5.93 1.70
N ILE A 119 15.46 5.27 0.67
CA ILE A 119 16.28 4.45 -0.24
C ILE A 119 17.23 5.33 -1.07
N GLU A 120 16.77 6.51 -1.51
CA GLU A 120 17.60 7.46 -2.26
C GLU A 120 18.83 7.91 -1.44
N ILE A 121 18.59 8.28 -0.17
CA ILE A 121 19.60 8.84 0.73
C ILE A 121 20.60 7.78 1.23
N ASN A 122 20.14 6.59 1.66
CA ASN A 122 20.92 5.72 2.55
C ASN A 122 21.73 4.57 1.92
N GLY A 123 21.67 4.36 0.60
CA GLY A 123 22.45 3.25 -0.03
C GLY A 123 23.61 3.65 -0.94
#